data_AF-A0A3B9L047-F1
#
_entry.id   AF-A0A3B9L047-F1
#
_cell.length_a   1.000
_cell.length_b   1.000
_cell.length_c   1.000
_cell.angle_alpha   90.00
_cell.angle_beta   90.00
_cell.angle_gamma   90.00
#
_symmetry.space_group_name_H-M   'P 1'
#
loop_
_entity.id
_entity.type
_entity.pdbx_description
1 polymer ?
#
loop_
_entity_poly.entity_id
_entity_poly.type
_entity_poly.pdbx_seq_one_letter_code
_entity_poly.pdbx_strand_id
1 'polypeptide(L)'
;MALHAIDIAVIAAYIGLTLILGFWISSRAKAGMRSYFLGGNRLPWYALGLSNASGMFDVAGTMWLVSILFVYGLKSIWIPWLWPVFNQIFLMVFLSIWLRRSGAMTGAEWITFRFGDGTAARLSHLIIVLFALILVLAYMAYGFLGIGKLAAQFIPFDLATTLHLDVFLPRSLQVAGLSGDDLLQRNAMMSGLNEKAYGVCFIILTSLYVIKGGMYSVVFTEVLQFVVMTLASIGVAVIAMMHVSPDMLAAAIPEGWTSPFFGWELGLDWAELMPSANAKIATEGYSLFGIFFMLVLLKGVFTSLAGPAPNYDMQRILSARSPVDAAKMSALVSVVLNLPRYLFVTGLTVLALVYFSPYLREMGPDADFES
;
A
#
# COMPACT_ATOMS: atom_id res chain seq x y z
N MET A 1 -6.83 20.63 -13.44
CA MET A 1 -6.83 19.89 -14.72
C MET A 1 -8.24 19.36 -14.96
N ALA A 2 -8.79 19.46 -16.17
CA ALA A 2 -10.03 18.77 -16.51
C ALA A 2 -9.67 17.39 -17.08
N LEU A 3 -10.18 16.31 -16.48
CA LEU A 3 -10.05 14.98 -17.07
C LEU A 3 -10.72 14.96 -18.44
N HIS A 4 -10.06 14.37 -19.43
CA HIS A 4 -10.66 14.16 -20.73
C HIS A 4 -11.82 13.14 -20.60
N ALA A 5 -12.82 13.22 -21.47
CA ALA A 5 -13.96 12.29 -21.44
C ALA A 5 -13.53 10.81 -21.53
N ILE A 6 -12.40 10.56 -22.22
CA ILE A 6 -11.78 9.23 -22.31
C ILE A 6 -11.28 8.76 -20.94
N ASP A 7 -10.65 9.64 -20.15
CA ASP A 7 -10.13 9.28 -18.82
C ASP A 7 -11.28 8.89 -17.89
N ILE A 8 -12.37 9.67 -17.91
CA ILE A 8 -13.58 9.38 -17.15
C ILE A 8 -14.18 8.04 -17.57
N ALA A 9 -14.25 7.78 -18.88
CA ALA A 9 -14.77 6.51 -19.39
C ALA A 9 -13.90 5.32 -18.95
N VAL A 10 -12.57 5.45 -18.93
CA VAL A 10 -11.65 4.41 -18.45
C VAL A 10 -11.85 4.15 -16.95
N ILE A 11 -11.94 5.20 -16.12
CA ILE A 11 -12.19 5.07 -14.69
C ILE A 11 -13.54 4.38 -14.43
N ALA A 12 -14.60 4.84 -15.11
CA ALA A 12 -15.94 4.26 -14.98
C ALA A 12 -15.97 2.79 -15.43
N ALA A 13 -15.29 2.46 -16.54
CA ALA A 13 -15.17 1.10 -17.03
C ALA A 13 -14.42 0.20 -16.04
N TYR A 14 -13.33 0.69 -15.43
CA TYR A 14 -12.57 -0.05 -14.44
C TYR A 14 -13.40 -0.34 -13.16
N ILE A 15 -14.07 0.67 -12.62
CA ILE A 15 -14.96 0.52 -11.45
C ILE A 15 -16.09 -0.45 -11.79
N GLY A 16 -16.75 -0.25 -12.93
CA GLY A 16 -17.83 -1.11 -13.42
C GLY A 16 -17.39 -2.56 -13.59
N LEU A 17 -16.25 -2.80 -14.26
CA LEU A 17 -15.69 -4.13 -14.46
C LEU A 17 -15.36 -4.82 -13.13
N THR A 18 -14.77 -4.08 -12.18
CA THR A 18 -14.42 -4.62 -10.86
C THR A 18 -15.66 -5.05 -10.09
N LEU A 19 -16.70 -4.20 -10.07
CA LEU A 19 -17.97 -4.52 -9.42
C LEU A 19 -18.67 -5.70 -10.10
N ILE A 20 -18.80 -5.67 -11.43
CA ILE A 20 -19.41 -6.76 -12.22
C ILE A 20 -18.68 -8.07 -11.95
N LEU A 21 -17.36 -8.08 -12.00
CA LEU A 21 -16.56 -9.27 -11.76
C LEU A 21 -16.76 -9.80 -10.33
N GLY A 22 -16.70 -8.92 -9.33
CA GLY A 22 -16.90 -9.30 -7.93
C GLY A 22 -18.30 -9.88 -7.69
N PHE A 23 -19.34 -9.21 -8.18
CA PHE A 23 -20.72 -9.69 -8.08
C PHE A 23 -20.96 -10.98 -8.89
N TRP A 24 -20.41 -11.09 -10.09
CA TRP A 24 -20.57 -12.27 -10.94
C TRP A 24 -19.91 -13.50 -10.32
N ILE A 25 -18.69 -13.36 -9.79
CA ILE A 25 -17.99 -14.45 -9.11
C ILE A 25 -18.71 -14.84 -7.81
N SER A 26 -19.25 -13.87 -7.07
CA SER A 26 -20.03 -14.15 -5.85
C SER A 26 -21.19 -15.11 -6.09
N SER A 27 -21.86 -15.00 -7.24
CA SER A 27 -22.99 -15.87 -7.61
C SER A 27 -22.58 -17.33 -7.87
N ARG A 28 -21.28 -17.59 -8.05
CA ARG A 28 -20.70 -18.91 -8.33
C ARG A 28 -20.01 -19.54 -7.12
N ALA A 29 -19.85 -18.80 -6.02
CA ALA A 29 -19.23 -19.31 -4.81
C ALA A 29 -20.15 -20.35 -4.13
N LYS A 30 -19.59 -21.52 -3.79
CA LYS A 30 -20.35 -22.57 -3.10
C LYS A 30 -20.72 -22.13 -1.68
N ALA A 31 -21.87 -22.57 -1.20
CA ALA A 31 -22.30 -22.32 0.18
C ALA A 31 -21.37 -22.98 1.20
N GLY A 32 -21.13 -22.29 2.31
CA GLY A 32 -20.39 -22.81 3.47
C GLY A 32 -19.21 -21.94 3.89
N MET A 33 -18.91 -21.95 5.19
CA MET A 33 -17.90 -21.11 5.83
C MET A 33 -16.50 -21.29 5.21
N ARG A 34 -16.07 -22.54 4.97
CA ARG A 34 -14.78 -22.83 4.33
C ARG A 34 -14.68 -22.36 2.88
N SER A 35 -15.80 -22.37 2.16
CA SER A 35 -15.87 -21.84 0.79
C SER A 35 -15.73 -20.32 0.80
N TYR A 36 -16.43 -19.67 1.72
CA TYR A 36 -16.38 -18.22 1.90
C TYR A 36 -14.99 -17.71 2.33
N PHE A 37 -14.40 -18.31 3.37
CA PHE A 37 -13.12 -17.83 3.92
C PHE A 37 -11.88 -18.30 3.17
N LEU A 38 -11.89 -19.51 2.58
CA LEU A 38 -10.70 -20.14 1.98
C LEU A 38 -10.84 -20.49 0.50
N GLY A 39 -11.96 -20.13 -0.15
CA GLY A 39 -12.25 -20.55 -1.52
C GLY A 39 -12.33 -22.08 -1.68
N GLY A 40 -12.67 -22.78 -0.58
CA GLY A 40 -12.74 -24.23 -0.53
C GLY A 40 -11.40 -24.92 -0.82
N ASN A 41 -10.27 -24.22 -0.64
CA ASN A 41 -8.93 -24.73 -0.96
C ASN A 41 -8.75 -25.15 -2.42
N ARG A 42 -9.44 -24.49 -3.36
CA ARG A 42 -9.42 -24.83 -4.79
C ARG A 42 -8.81 -23.74 -5.66
N LEU A 43 -8.44 -22.61 -5.08
CA LEU A 43 -7.81 -21.52 -5.82
C LEU A 43 -6.40 -21.93 -6.28
N PRO A 44 -6.01 -21.62 -7.53
CA PRO A 44 -4.67 -21.94 -8.01
C PRO A 44 -3.64 -21.04 -7.30
N TRP A 45 -2.47 -21.62 -7.02
CA TRP A 45 -1.39 -20.93 -6.29
C TRP A 45 -0.96 -19.62 -6.95
N TYR A 46 -0.97 -19.53 -8.28
CA TYR A 46 -0.56 -18.31 -8.99
C TYR A 46 -1.57 -17.17 -8.82
N ALA A 47 -2.87 -17.47 -8.79
CA ALA A 47 -3.89 -16.45 -8.57
C ALA A 47 -3.84 -15.96 -7.12
N LEU A 48 -3.64 -16.87 -6.16
CA LEU A 48 -3.41 -16.50 -4.76
C LEU A 48 -2.14 -15.64 -4.60
N GLY A 49 -1.07 -15.94 -5.33
CA GLY A 49 0.18 -15.20 -5.24
C GLY A 49 0.08 -13.80 -5.84
N LEU A 50 -0.58 -13.67 -6.99
CA LEU A 50 -0.90 -12.36 -7.60
C LEU A 50 -1.84 -11.53 -6.71
N SER A 51 -2.87 -12.16 -6.15
CA SER A 51 -3.78 -11.54 -5.18
C SER A 51 -3.01 -11.05 -3.94
N ASN A 52 -2.10 -11.87 -3.41
CA ASN A 52 -1.28 -11.49 -2.27
C ASN A 52 -0.30 -10.36 -2.60
N ALA A 53 0.34 -10.39 -3.78
CA ALA A 53 1.18 -9.31 -4.27
C ALA A 53 0.39 -8.00 -4.45
N SER A 54 -0.83 -8.08 -5.00
CA SER A 54 -1.72 -6.93 -5.14
C SER A 54 -2.03 -6.29 -3.78
N GLY A 55 -2.28 -7.09 -2.75
CA GLY A 55 -2.53 -6.59 -1.40
C GLY A 55 -1.33 -5.92 -0.74
N MET A 56 -0.11 -6.17 -1.25
CA MET A 56 1.14 -5.51 -0.82
C MET A 56 1.48 -4.26 -1.61
N PHE A 57 0.66 -3.89 -2.59
CA PHE A 57 0.86 -2.72 -3.42
C PHE A 57 -0.31 -1.75 -3.19
N ASP A 58 -0.12 -0.84 -2.24
CA ASP A 58 -1.06 0.22 -1.93
C ASP A 58 -0.45 1.61 -2.17
N VAL A 59 -1.33 2.59 -2.23
CA VAL A 59 -1.00 4.00 -2.52
C VAL A 59 -0.03 4.57 -1.49
N ALA A 60 -0.33 4.40 -0.20
CA ALA A 60 0.37 5.12 0.85
C ALA A 60 1.75 4.49 1.11
N GLY A 61 1.86 3.16 1.03
CA GLY A 61 3.14 2.45 1.02
C GLY A 61 3.98 2.85 -0.20
N THR A 62 3.36 3.10 -1.35
CA THR A 62 4.07 3.57 -2.55
C THR A 62 4.61 4.98 -2.37
N MET A 63 3.82 5.91 -1.84
CA MET A 63 4.28 7.27 -1.56
C MET A 63 5.45 7.28 -0.58
N TRP A 64 5.39 6.44 0.46
CA TRP A 64 6.52 6.25 1.37
C TRP A 64 7.77 5.73 0.64
N LEU A 65 7.63 4.75 -0.26
CA LEU A 65 8.75 4.25 -1.06
C LEU A 65 9.33 5.30 -2.01
N VAL A 66 8.47 6.13 -2.61
CA VAL A 66 8.89 7.27 -3.46
C VAL A 66 9.67 8.29 -2.64
N SER A 67 9.18 8.62 -1.43
CA SER A 67 9.81 9.55 -0.49
C SER A 67 11.19 9.09 -0.04
N ILE A 68 11.34 7.84 0.41
CA ILE A 68 12.64 7.32 0.85
C ILE A 68 13.64 7.18 -0.31
N LEU A 69 13.16 6.88 -1.53
CA LEU A 69 14.01 6.85 -2.72
C LEU A 69 14.42 8.27 -3.13
N PHE A 70 13.51 9.24 -3.03
CA PHE A 70 13.79 10.64 -3.30
C PHE A 70 14.90 11.13 -2.36
N VAL A 71 14.72 10.99 -1.05
CA VAL A 71 15.57 11.61 -0.02
C VAL A 71 16.87 10.83 0.21
N TYR A 72 16.82 9.49 0.30
CA TYR A 72 18.01 8.68 0.60
C TYR A 72 18.66 8.04 -0.63
N GLY A 73 18.12 8.30 -1.82
CA GLY A 73 18.63 7.79 -3.08
C GLY A 73 18.59 6.27 -3.18
N LEU A 74 19.42 5.74 -4.09
CA LEU A 74 19.44 4.32 -4.40
C LEU A 74 19.88 3.45 -3.21
N LYS A 75 20.48 4.04 -2.18
CA LYS A 75 20.77 3.37 -0.89
C LYS A 75 19.50 2.83 -0.22
N SER A 76 18.34 3.47 -0.44
CA SER A 76 17.04 3.03 0.09
C SER A 76 16.49 1.76 -0.57
N ILE A 77 17.00 1.35 -1.74
CA ILE A 77 16.46 0.22 -2.52
C ILE A 77 16.46 -1.10 -1.74
N TRP A 78 17.32 -1.20 -0.74
CA TRP A 78 17.44 -2.38 0.10
C TRP A 78 16.35 -2.47 1.17
N ILE A 79 15.76 -1.34 1.59
CA ILE A 79 14.78 -1.31 2.69
C ILE A 79 13.58 -2.24 2.39
N PRO A 80 12.97 -2.25 1.18
CA PRO A 80 11.92 -3.20 0.84
C PRO A 80 12.36 -4.67 0.82
N TRP A 81 13.65 -4.96 0.64
CA TRP A 81 14.19 -6.32 0.67
C TRP A 81 14.33 -6.86 2.09
N LEU A 82 14.66 -5.98 3.04
CA LEU A 82 14.89 -6.34 4.44
C LEU A 82 13.65 -6.91 5.14
N TRP A 83 12.46 -6.48 4.74
CA TRP A 83 11.22 -6.89 5.40
C TRP A 83 10.30 -7.74 4.52
N PRO A 84 9.59 -7.19 3.51
CA PRO A 84 8.72 -7.97 2.63
C PRO A 84 9.39 -9.20 1.99
N VAL A 85 10.55 -9.02 1.37
CA VAL A 85 11.17 -10.09 0.57
C VAL A 85 11.70 -11.21 1.46
N PHE A 86 12.41 -10.86 2.55
CA PHE A 86 12.93 -11.86 3.48
C PHE A 86 11.81 -12.67 4.15
N ASN A 87 10.72 -12.00 4.55
CA ASN A 87 9.56 -12.67 5.11
C ASN A 87 8.95 -13.67 4.11
N GLN A 88 8.78 -13.28 2.83
CA GLN A 88 8.24 -14.18 1.81
C GLN A 88 9.16 -15.39 1.53
N ILE A 89 10.48 -15.24 1.65
CA ILE A 89 11.42 -16.37 1.54
C ILE A 89 11.19 -17.35 2.70
N PHE A 90 11.08 -16.87 3.93
CA PHE A 90 10.81 -17.72 5.09
C PHE A 90 9.45 -18.41 5.01
N LEU A 91 8.42 -17.68 4.55
CA LEU A 91 7.10 -18.24 4.24
C LEU A 91 7.21 -19.36 3.20
N MET A 92 7.87 -19.11 2.07
CA MET A 92 8.05 -20.07 1.00
C MET A 92 8.76 -21.36 1.47
N VAL A 93 9.92 -21.22 2.12
CA VAL A 93 10.80 -22.36 2.43
C VAL A 93 10.24 -23.20 3.59
N PHE A 94 9.57 -22.56 4.54
CA PHE A 94 9.20 -23.20 5.79
C PHE A 94 7.73 -23.00 6.14
N LEU A 95 7.33 -21.76 6.45
CA LEU A 95 6.10 -21.54 7.23
C LEU A 95 4.82 -21.87 6.46
N SER A 96 4.76 -21.58 5.15
CA SER A 96 3.58 -21.83 4.33
C SER A 96 3.22 -23.31 4.24
N ILE A 97 4.22 -24.20 4.24
CA ILE A 97 4.02 -25.65 4.21
C ILE A 97 3.35 -26.10 5.52
N TRP A 98 3.88 -25.67 6.67
CA TRP A 98 3.37 -26.05 7.99
C TRP A 98 2.01 -25.46 8.28
N LEU A 99 1.82 -24.17 7.97
CA LEU A 99 0.53 -23.49 8.05
C LEU A 99 -0.52 -24.26 7.26
N ARG A 100 -0.24 -24.59 6.00
CA ARG A 100 -1.22 -25.29 5.18
C ARG A 100 -1.46 -26.72 5.65
N ARG A 101 -0.45 -27.41 6.19
CA ARG A 101 -0.58 -28.76 6.78
C ARG A 101 -1.45 -28.78 8.03
N SER A 102 -1.51 -27.69 8.80
CA SER A 102 -2.35 -27.62 10.01
C SER A 102 -3.83 -27.84 9.73
N GLY A 103 -4.30 -27.51 8.53
CA GLY A 103 -5.72 -27.60 8.18
C GLY A 103 -6.60 -26.54 8.84
N ALA A 104 -6.03 -25.63 9.64
CA ALA A 104 -6.73 -24.54 10.29
C ALA A 104 -7.35 -23.57 9.27
N MET A 105 -8.44 -22.91 9.65
CA MET A 105 -9.10 -21.88 8.86
C MET A 105 -8.69 -20.46 9.23
N THR A 106 -8.20 -20.25 10.45
CA THR A 106 -7.84 -18.92 10.96
C THR A 106 -6.51 -18.93 11.71
N GLY A 107 -5.91 -17.76 11.88
CA GLY A 107 -4.74 -17.57 12.76
C GLY A 107 -5.01 -17.97 14.20
N ALA A 108 -6.19 -17.64 14.71
CA ALA A 108 -6.58 -17.99 16.07
C ALA A 108 -6.70 -19.52 16.28
N GLU A 109 -7.30 -20.23 15.31
CA GLU A 109 -7.38 -21.69 15.33
C GLU A 109 -5.99 -22.35 15.23
N TRP A 110 -5.09 -21.76 14.43
CA TRP A 110 -3.72 -22.26 14.31
C TRP A 110 -2.93 -22.17 15.62
N ILE A 111 -3.15 -21.12 16.42
CA ILE A 111 -2.53 -20.96 17.74
C ILE A 111 -2.97 -22.08 18.69
N THR A 112 -4.27 -22.37 18.72
CA THR A 112 -4.81 -23.50 19.47
C THR A 112 -4.23 -24.83 18.98
N PHE A 113 -4.13 -25.04 17.67
CA PHE A 113 -3.47 -26.23 17.10
C PHE A 113 -2.00 -26.36 17.54
N ARG A 114 -1.26 -25.25 17.61
CA ARG A 114 0.18 -25.23 17.91
C ARG A 114 0.51 -25.37 19.39
N PHE A 115 -0.30 -24.79 20.27
CA PHE A 115 -0.02 -24.69 21.72
C PHE A 115 -1.02 -25.45 22.60
N GLY A 116 -2.04 -26.07 22.01
CA GLY A 116 -3.11 -26.77 22.72
C GLY A 116 -4.17 -25.83 23.30
N ASP A 117 -5.00 -26.35 24.22
CA ASP A 117 -6.14 -25.62 24.82
C ASP A 117 -5.88 -25.09 26.24
N GLY A 118 -4.61 -25.09 26.66
CA GLY A 118 -4.20 -24.60 27.98
C GLY A 118 -4.53 -23.13 28.21
N THR A 119 -4.49 -22.69 29.46
CA THR A 119 -4.72 -21.28 29.83
C THR A 119 -3.79 -20.32 29.07
N ALA A 120 -2.52 -20.69 28.89
CA ALA A 120 -1.55 -19.91 28.11
C ALA A 120 -1.95 -19.75 26.63
N ALA A 121 -2.49 -20.80 26.01
CA ALA A 121 -2.97 -20.75 24.63
C ALA A 121 -4.23 -19.89 24.49
N ARG A 122 -5.16 -19.97 25.45
CA ARG A 122 -6.35 -19.10 25.51
C ARG A 122 -6.01 -17.63 25.69
N LEU A 123 -5.05 -17.31 26.56
CA LEU A 123 -4.57 -15.93 26.73
C LEU A 123 -3.85 -15.43 25.47
N SER A 124 -3.01 -16.27 24.85
CA SER A 124 -2.34 -15.92 23.58
C SER A 124 -3.34 -15.69 22.45
N HIS A 125 -4.37 -16.54 22.34
CA HIS A 125 -5.48 -16.36 21.42
C HIS A 125 -6.17 -15.01 21.65
N LEU A 126 -6.52 -14.68 22.89
CA LEU A 126 -7.19 -13.41 23.21
C LEU A 126 -6.34 -12.20 22.82
N ILE A 127 -5.05 -12.20 23.16
CA ILE A 127 -4.11 -11.13 22.80
C ILE A 127 -4.06 -10.97 21.28
N ILE A 128 -3.95 -12.08 20.55
CA ILE A 128 -3.88 -12.07 19.09
C ILE A 128 -5.17 -11.51 18.47
N VAL A 129 -6.34 -11.90 18.97
CA VAL A 129 -7.62 -11.39 18.46
C VAL A 129 -7.76 -9.89 18.73
N LEU A 130 -7.45 -9.42 19.95
CA LEU A 130 -7.50 -8.00 20.30
C LEU A 130 -6.54 -7.19 19.42
N PHE A 131 -5.30 -7.66 19.27
CA PHE A 131 -4.30 -7.01 18.44
C PHE A 131 -4.71 -6.99 16.96
N ALA A 132 -5.25 -8.09 16.44
CA ALA A 132 -5.74 -8.16 15.06
C ALA A 132 -6.89 -7.17 14.82
N LEU A 133 -7.83 -7.02 15.76
CA LEU A 133 -8.93 -6.06 15.64
C LEU A 133 -8.41 -4.61 15.62
N ILE A 134 -7.46 -4.27 16.52
CA ILE A 134 -6.83 -2.95 16.55
C ILE A 134 -6.09 -2.67 15.24
N LEU A 135 -5.30 -3.63 14.76
CA LEU A 135 -4.56 -3.49 13.51
C LEU A 135 -5.50 -3.34 12.30
N VAL A 136 -6.58 -4.11 12.23
CA VAL A 136 -7.56 -3.99 11.14
C VAL A 136 -8.16 -2.60 11.11
N LEU A 137 -8.53 -2.03 12.26
CA LEU A 137 -9.04 -0.66 12.33
C LEU A 137 -7.99 0.37 11.91
N ALA A 138 -6.74 0.19 12.35
CA ALA A 138 -5.63 1.07 11.98
C ALA A 138 -5.33 1.03 10.47
N TYR A 139 -5.23 -0.16 9.87
CA TYR A 139 -5.01 -0.32 8.43
C TYR A 139 -6.20 0.16 7.60
N MET A 140 -7.43 -0.02 8.09
CA MET A 140 -8.62 0.51 7.42
C MET A 140 -8.63 2.05 7.44
N ALA A 141 -8.27 2.67 8.57
CA ALA A 141 -8.12 4.13 8.66
C ALA A 141 -6.99 4.64 7.75
N TYR A 142 -5.86 3.93 7.71
CA TYR A 142 -4.74 4.23 6.83
C TYR A 142 -5.15 4.18 5.34
N GLY A 143 -5.80 3.08 4.92
CA GLY A 143 -6.32 2.93 3.56
C GLY A 143 -7.38 3.98 3.20
N PHE A 144 -8.26 4.31 4.15
CA PHE A 144 -9.27 5.36 3.99
C PHE A 144 -8.65 6.72 3.68
N LEU A 145 -7.62 7.12 4.44
CA LEU A 145 -6.93 8.39 4.24
C LEU A 145 -6.19 8.41 2.89
N GLY A 146 -5.48 7.33 2.56
CA GLY A 146 -4.72 7.24 1.31
C GLY A 146 -5.62 7.33 0.07
N ILE A 147 -6.68 6.53 0.01
CA ILE A 147 -7.58 6.53 -1.16
C ILE A 147 -8.40 7.82 -1.25
N GLY A 148 -8.82 8.38 -0.12
CA GLY A 148 -9.60 9.62 -0.07
C GLY A 148 -8.83 10.81 -0.63
N LYS A 149 -7.57 10.97 -0.22
CA LYS A 149 -6.67 12.01 -0.72
C LYS A 149 -6.42 11.89 -2.22
N LEU A 150 -6.03 10.71 -2.70
CA LEU A 150 -5.76 10.54 -4.13
C LEU A 150 -7.01 10.71 -4.99
N ALA A 151 -8.15 10.17 -4.55
CA ALA A 151 -9.38 10.31 -5.29
C ALA A 151 -9.79 11.78 -5.42
N ALA A 152 -9.71 12.57 -4.35
CA ALA A 152 -9.99 14.00 -4.39
C ALA A 152 -9.02 14.77 -5.32
N GLN A 153 -7.78 14.31 -5.45
CA GLN A 153 -6.78 14.93 -6.32
C GLN A 153 -7.01 14.62 -7.81
N PHE A 154 -7.37 13.38 -8.14
CA PHE A 154 -7.48 12.92 -9.54
C PHE A 154 -8.89 12.99 -10.11
N ILE A 155 -9.94 12.88 -9.29
CA ILE A 155 -11.32 12.91 -9.74
C ILE A 155 -11.83 14.36 -9.63
N PRO A 156 -12.17 15.02 -10.74
CA PRO A 156 -12.52 16.45 -10.77
C PRO A 156 -13.91 16.75 -10.18
N PHE A 157 -14.58 15.75 -9.62
CA PHE A 157 -15.92 15.88 -9.07
C PHE A 157 -15.84 16.24 -7.58
N ASP A 158 -16.52 17.32 -7.18
CA ASP A 158 -16.60 17.70 -5.78
C ASP A 158 -17.79 17.00 -5.10
N LEU A 159 -17.51 15.87 -4.45
CA LEU A 159 -18.51 15.12 -3.69
C LEU A 159 -18.99 15.90 -2.47
N ALA A 160 -18.12 16.67 -1.81
CA ALA A 160 -18.50 17.39 -0.61
C ALA A 160 -19.54 18.46 -0.90
N THR A 161 -19.34 19.23 -1.97
CA THR A 161 -20.32 20.24 -2.41
C THR A 161 -21.60 19.59 -2.92
N THR A 162 -21.49 18.51 -3.72
CA THR A 162 -22.67 17.79 -4.26
C THR A 162 -23.55 17.19 -3.16
N LEU A 163 -22.94 16.64 -2.11
CA LEU A 163 -23.63 16.01 -0.99
C LEU A 163 -24.00 17.01 0.12
N HIS A 164 -23.78 18.31 -0.10
CA HIS A 164 -24.04 19.37 0.88
C HIS A 164 -23.38 19.10 2.25
N LEU A 165 -22.11 18.67 2.23
CA LEU A 165 -21.34 18.39 3.45
C LEU A 165 -20.89 19.66 4.18
N ASP A 166 -21.13 20.84 3.61
CA ASP A 166 -20.93 22.13 4.28
C ASP A 166 -21.73 22.26 5.59
N VAL A 167 -22.79 21.45 5.77
CA VAL A 167 -23.51 21.30 7.04
C VAL A 167 -22.62 20.88 8.21
N PHE A 168 -21.51 20.19 7.95
CA PHE A 168 -20.54 19.77 8.98
C PHE A 168 -19.51 20.84 9.32
N LEU A 169 -19.49 21.96 8.61
CA LEU A 169 -18.63 23.08 8.96
C LEU A 169 -19.12 23.78 10.24
N PRO A 170 -18.23 24.43 11.00
CA PRO A 170 -18.63 25.36 12.05
C PRO A 170 -19.59 26.43 11.49
N ARG A 171 -20.59 26.86 12.28
CA ARG A 171 -21.60 27.85 11.85
C ARG A 171 -20.97 29.16 11.34
N SER A 172 -19.81 29.55 11.84
CA SER A 172 -19.05 30.72 11.38
C SER A 172 -18.62 30.60 9.91
N LEU A 173 -18.41 29.38 9.41
CA LEU A 173 -17.95 29.11 8.04
C LEU A 173 -19.08 28.72 7.08
N GLN A 174 -20.32 28.61 7.56
CA GLN A 174 -21.50 28.30 6.74
C GLN A 174 -22.16 29.54 6.12
N VAL A 175 -21.66 30.73 6.43
CA VAL A 175 -22.26 31.99 5.96
C VAL A 175 -21.85 32.33 4.52
N ALA A 176 -22.71 33.06 3.83
CA ALA A 176 -22.40 33.63 2.53
C ALA A 176 -21.45 34.83 2.66
N GLY A 177 -20.60 35.05 1.66
CA GLY A 177 -19.74 36.24 1.59
C GLY A 177 -18.47 36.20 2.45
N LEU A 178 -17.99 35.01 2.82
CA LEU A 178 -16.68 34.86 3.48
C LEU A 178 -15.56 35.44 2.61
N SER A 179 -14.56 36.04 3.26
CA SER A 179 -13.38 36.59 2.61
C SER A 179 -12.15 36.43 3.52
N GLY A 180 -10.95 36.57 2.96
CA GLY A 180 -9.70 36.42 3.72
C GLY A 180 -9.51 35.02 4.30
N ASP A 181 -8.97 34.96 5.52
CA ASP A 181 -8.55 33.71 6.17
C ASP A 181 -9.71 32.73 6.41
N ASP A 182 -10.91 33.24 6.70
CA ASP A 182 -12.10 32.39 6.91
C ASP A 182 -12.50 31.64 5.63
N LEU A 183 -12.32 32.26 4.46
CA LEU A 183 -12.58 31.60 3.18
C LEU A 183 -11.53 30.52 2.89
N LEU A 184 -10.27 30.78 3.20
CA LEU A 184 -9.19 29.79 3.07
C LEU A 184 -9.45 28.61 4.01
N GLN A 185 -9.84 28.87 5.26
CA GLN A 185 -10.18 27.84 6.23
C GLN A 185 -11.38 27.01 5.76
N ARG A 186 -12.44 27.65 5.25
CA ARG A 186 -13.59 26.93 4.68
C ARG A 186 -13.16 26.02 3.53
N ASN A 187 -12.36 26.53 2.60
CA ASN A 187 -11.91 25.76 1.44
C ASN A 187 -11.06 24.56 1.85
N ALA A 188 -10.15 24.74 2.82
CA ALA A 188 -9.34 23.66 3.38
C ALA A 188 -10.22 22.59 4.06
N MET A 189 -11.21 23.00 4.85
CA MET A 189 -12.14 22.07 5.50
C MET A 189 -13.03 21.33 4.50
N MET A 190 -13.52 22.03 3.47
CA MET A 190 -14.31 21.41 2.39
C MET A 190 -13.48 20.41 1.59
N SER A 191 -12.20 20.71 1.31
CA SER A 191 -11.27 19.76 0.70
C SER A 191 -11.13 18.50 1.57
N GLY A 192 -10.90 18.67 2.87
CA GLY A 192 -10.81 17.53 3.80
C GLY A 192 -12.13 16.75 3.96
N LEU A 193 -13.29 17.37 3.74
CA LEU A 193 -14.58 16.67 3.67
C LEU A 193 -14.73 15.91 2.36
N ASN A 194 -14.25 16.47 1.24
CA ASN A 194 -14.26 15.83 -0.07
C ASN A 194 -13.41 14.55 -0.07
N GLU A 195 -12.21 14.61 0.50
CA GLU A 195 -11.33 13.45 0.71
C GLU A 195 -12.05 12.33 1.51
N LYS A 196 -12.70 12.71 2.61
CA LYS A 196 -13.47 11.75 3.44
C LYS A 196 -14.66 11.17 2.69
N ALA A 197 -15.38 11.98 1.90
CA ALA A 197 -16.51 11.53 1.09
C ALA A 197 -16.07 10.46 0.09
N TYR A 198 -14.97 10.71 -0.64
CA TYR A 198 -14.36 9.70 -1.52
C TYR A 198 -13.95 8.43 -0.76
N GLY A 199 -13.27 8.59 0.38
CA GLY A 199 -12.89 7.45 1.22
C GLY A 199 -14.08 6.58 1.60
N VAL A 200 -15.19 7.19 2.04
CA VAL A 200 -16.43 6.47 2.39
C VAL A 200 -17.01 5.77 1.17
N CYS A 201 -17.12 6.47 0.03
CA CYS A 201 -17.64 5.90 -1.22
C CYS A 201 -16.85 4.66 -1.64
N PHE A 202 -15.52 4.73 -1.68
CA PHE A 202 -14.67 3.60 -2.08
C PHE A 202 -14.73 2.44 -1.09
N ILE A 203 -14.78 2.70 0.22
CA ILE A 203 -14.95 1.64 1.22
C ILE A 203 -16.30 0.93 1.05
N ILE A 204 -17.39 1.67 0.83
CA ILE A 204 -18.73 1.09 0.61
C ILE A 204 -18.70 0.22 -0.65
N LEU A 205 -18.23 0.76 -1.78
CA LEU A 205 -18.13 0.02 -3.03
C LEU A 205 -17.31 -1.26 -2.88
N THR A 206 -16.19 -1.18 -2.17
CA THR A 206 -15.31 -2.32 -1.91
C THR A 206 -15.99 -3.37 -1.03
N SER A 207 -16.63 -2.92 0.04
CA SER A 207 -17.33 -3.78 0.99
C SER A 207 -18.48 -4.55 0.34
N LEU A 208 -19.21 -3.93 -0.59
CA LEU A 208 -20.33 -4.56 -1.29
C LEU A 208 -19.91 -5.84 -2.04
N TYR A 209 -18.81 -5.81 -2.79
CA TYR A 209 -18.37 -7.00 -3.52
C TYR A 209 -17.60 -7.99 -2.64
N VAL A 210 -16.83 -7.50 -1.65
CA VAL A 210 -16.07 -8.36 -0.72
C VAL A 210 -17.01 -9.20 0.16
N ILE A 211 -18.00 -8.57 0.79
CA ILE A 211 -18.95 -9.24 1.70
C ILE A 211 -19.77 -10.29 0.97
N LYS A 212 -20.16 -10.02 -0.28
CA LYS A 212 -20.99 -10.97 -1.04
C LYS A 212 -20.17 -12.14 -1.58
N GLY A 213 -18.94 -11.89 -2.03
CA GLY A 213 -18.19 -12.84 -2.82
C GLY A 213 -17.14 -13.68 -2.09
N GLY A 214 -16.76 -13.30 -0.87
CA GLY A 214 -15.74 -14.00 -0.09
C GLY A 214 -14.41 -14.16 -0.82
N MET A 215 -13.63 -15.17 -0.43
CA MET A 215 -12.25 -15.38 -0.91
C MET A 215 -12.13 -15.47 -2.44
N TYR A 216 -13.10 -16.10 -3.12
CA TYR A 216 -13.09 -16.18 -4.59
C TYR A 216 -13.17 -14.81 -5.25
N SER A 217 -14.19 -14.02 -4.89
CA SER A 217 -14.35 -12.69 -5.46
C SER A 217 -13.12 -11.84 -5.21
N VAL A 218 -12.63 -11.84 -3.96
CA VAL A 218 -11.47 -11.05 -3.56
C VAL A 218 -10.24 -11.40 -4.41
N VAL A 219 -9.88 -12.68 -4.54
CA VAL A 219 -8.69 -13.08 -5.33
C VAL A 219 -8.80 -12.62 -6.78
N PHE A 220 -9.93 -12.83 -7.43
CA PHE A 220 -10.06 -12.52 -8.84
C PHE A 220 -10.16 -11.02 -9.12
N THR A 221 -10.80 -10.25 -8.23
CA THR A 221 -10.75 -8.79 -8.33
C THR A 221 -9.34 -8.26 -8.12
N GLU A 222 -8.57 -8.81 -7.17
CA GLU A 222 -7.18 -8.41 -6.94
C GLU A 222 -6.25 -8.81 -8.09
N VAL A 223 -6.49 -9.95 -8.76
CA VAL A 223 -5.73 -10.31 -9.97
C VAL A 223 -5.98 -9.29 -11.09
N LEU A 224 -7.23 -8.86 -11.30
CA LEU A 224 -7.54 -7.80 -12.26
C LEU A 224 -6.83 -6.48 -11.89
N GLN A 225 -6.93 -6.08 -10.62
CA GLN A 225 -6.29 -4.88 -10.10
C GLN A 225 -4.77 -4.93 -10.30
N PHE A 226 -4.15 -6.08 -10.02
CA PHE A 226 -2.72 -6.27 -10.21
C PHE A 226 -2.28 -6.11 -11.67
N VAL A 227 -3.07 -6.61 -12.62
CA VAL A 227 -2.80 -6.43 -14.06
C VAL A 227 -2.86 -4.94 -14.43
N VAL A 228 -3.91 -4.24 -14.00
CA VAL A 228 -4.08 -2.80 -14.26
C VAL A 228 -2.92 -2.01 -13.64
N MET A 229 -2.57 -2.30 -12.39
CA MET A 229 -1.44 -1.67 -11.70
C MET A 229 -0.13 -1.92 -12.43
N THR A 230 0.13 -3.15 -12.86
CA THR A 230 1.36 -3.49 -13.60
C THR A 230 1.48 -2.71 -14.90
N LEU A 231 0.38 -2.58 -15.65
CA LEU A 231 0.35 -1.78 -16.88
C LEU A 231 0.59 -0.29 -16.59
N ALA A 232 -0.01 0.24 -15.52
CA ALA A 232 0.24 1.62 -15.08
C ALA A 232 1.70 1.84 -14.65
N SER A 233 2.30 0.88 -13.94
CA SER A 233 3.71 0.90 -13.54
C SER A 233 4.65 0.97 -14.74
N ILE A 234 4.39 0.15 -15.76
CA ILE A 234 5.14 0.18 -17.02
C ILE A 234 4.95 1.52 -17.72
N GLY A 235 3.72 2.03 -17.80
CA GLY A 235 3.42 3.31 -18.40
C GLY A 235 4.18 4.48 -17.76
N VAL A 236 4.18 4.56 -16.44
CA VAL A 236 4.93 5.60 -15.70
C VAL A 236 6.44 5.48 -15.94
N ALA A 237 6.99 4.27 -15.92
CA ALA A 237 8.40 4.07 -16.21
C ALA A 237 8.78 4.50 -17.64
N VAL A 238 7.94 4.19 -18.63
CA VAL A 238 8.12 4.65 -20.02
C VAL A 238 8.05 6.17 -20.11
N ILE A 239 7.08 6.81 -19.47
CA ILE A 239 6.96 8.27 -19.43
C ILE A 239 8.23 8.90 -18.82
N ALA A 240 8.71 8.37 -17.70
CA ALA A 240 9.93 8.83 -17.06
C ALA A 240 11.15 8.72 -18.00
N MET A 241 11.33 7.57 -18.67
CA MET A 241 12.42 7.36 -19.63
C MET A 241 12.32 8.26 -20.87
N MET A 242 11.11 8.66 -21.28
CA MET A 242 10.91 9.54 -22.44
C MET A 242 11.13 11.02 -22.11
N HIS A 243 10.89 11.44 -20.87
CA HIS A 243 10.89 12.87 -20.49
C HIS A 243 12.10 13.28 -19.65
N VAL A 244 12.77 12.33 -18.98
CA VAL A 244 13.93 12.63 -18.14
C VAL A 244 15.21 12.10 -18.78
N SER A 245 16.07 13.04 -19.21
CA SER A 245 17.42 12.69 -19.68
C SER A 245 18.36 12.40 -18.50
N PRO A 246 19.47 11.66 -18.72
CA PRO A 246 20.49 11.45 -17.71
C PRO A 246 21.04 12.76 -17.11
N ASP A 247 21.25 13.79 -17.94
CA ASP A 247 21.77 15.08 -17.51
C ASP A 247 20.76 15.85 -16.65
N MET A 248 19.47 15.78 -17.00
CA MET A 248 18.40 16.38 -16.19
C MET A 248 18.32 15.75 -14.82
N LEU A 249 18.43 14.42 -14.73
CA LEU A 249 18.43 13.71 -13.46
C LEU A 249 19.70 14.04 -12.66
N ALA A 250 20.87 14.04 -13.29
CA ALA A 250 22.14 14.37 -12.63
C ALA A 250 22.14 15.78 -12.02
N ALA A 251 21.49 16.76 -12.67
CA ALA A 251 21.33 18.11 -12.15
C ALA A 251 20.33 18.21 -10.98
N ALA A 252 19.47 17.21 -10.80
CA ALA A 252 18.40 17.19 -9.79
C ALA A 252 18.75 16.38 -8.54
N ILE A 253 19.91 15.72 -8.49
CA ILE A 253 20.32 14.83 -7.40
C ILE A 253 21.69 15.19 -6.85
N PRO A 254 21.94 14.95 -5.55
CA PRO A 254 23.27 15.14 -4.97
C PRO A 254 24.24 14.03 -5.40
N GLU A 255 25.53 14.28 -5.20
CA GLU A 255 26.59 13.29 -5.44
C GLU A 255 26.33 12.00 -4.63
N GLY A 256 26.53 10.85 -5.26
CA GLY A 256 26.35 9.55 -4.61
C GLY A 256 24.89 9.08 -4.47
N TRP A 257 23.89 9.84 -4.95
CA TRP A 257 22.47 9.44 -4.92
C TRP A 257 22.20 8.14 -5.70
N THR A 258 22.88 7.94 -6.84
CA THR A 258 22.75 6.75 -7.68
C THR A 258 23.53 5.54 -7.16
N SER A 259 24.32 5.68 -6.10
CA SER A 259 25.04 4.56 -5.49
C SER A 259 24.10 3.75 -4.59
N PRO A 260 23.95 2.43 -4.79
CA PRO A 260 23.17 1.59 -3.89
C PRO A 260 23.94 1.24 -2.60
N PHE A 261 25.23 1.54 -2.53
CA PHE A 261 26.08 1.18 -1.39
C PHE A 261 26.21 2.34 -0.41
N PHE A 262 26.30 2.02 0.87
CA PHE A 262 26.33 2.97 1.97
C PHE A 262 27.32 2.52 3.05
N GLY A 263 27.84 3.48 3.82
CA GLY A 263 28.69 3.23 4.99
C GLY A 263 27.89 3.29 6.29
N TRP A 264 28.57 3.70 7.37
CA TRP A 264 27.88 4.02 8.63
C TRP A 264 26.92 5.19 8.50
N GLU A 265 27.32 6.18 7.70
CA GLU A 265 26.52 7.36 7.39
C GLU A 265 25.92 7.30 5.97
N LEU A 266 24.81 8.01 5.77
CA LEU A 266 24.12 8.09 4.47
C LEU A 266 24.98 8.78 3.40
N GLY A 267 25.69 9.84 3.78
CA GLY A 267 26.62 10.57 2.90
C GLY A 267 25.95 11.21 1.69
N LEU A 268 24.71 11.70 1.82
CA LEU A 268 24.04 12.53 0.82
C LEU A 268 23.90 13.94 1.35
N ASP A 269 24.26 14.93 0.54
CA ASP A 269 24.15 16.34 0.89
C ASP A 269 23.20 17.07 -0.05
N TRP A 270 22.03 17.45 0.47
CA TRP A 270 21.02 18.20 -0.25
C TRP A 270 21.12 19.72 -0.08
N ALA A 271 22.16 20.26 0.56
CA ALA A 271 22.19 21.66 0.98
C ALA A 271 21.96 22.66 -0.18
N GLU A 272 22.50 22.38 -1.37
CA GLU A 272 22.36 23.26 -2.54
C GLU A 272 21.07 23.02 -3.33
N LEU A 273 20.57 21.78 -3.34
CA LEU A 273 19.42 21.38 -4.17
C LEU A 273 18.09 21.49 -3.42
N MET A 274 18.06 21.08 -2.15
CA MET A 274 16.85 20.94 -1.35
C MET A 274 17.17 20.89 0.16
N PRO A 275 17.40 22.03 0.84
CA PRO A 275 17.73 22.06 2.27
C PRO A 275 16.74 21.32 3.18
N SER A 276 15.45 21.29 2.82
CA SER A 276 14.41 20.57 3.57
C SER A 276 14.63 19.05 3.59
N ALA A 277 15.26 18.47 2.56
CA ALA A 277 15.63 17.06 2.57
C ALA A 277 16.73 16.75 3.60
N ASN A 278 17.73 17.62 3.76
CA ASN A 278 18.73 17.49 4.82
C ASN A 278 18.09 17.61 6.22
N ALA A 279 17.14 18.54 6.39
CA ALA A 279 16.40 18.67 7.64
C ALA A 279 15.59 17.40 7.97
N LYS A 280 14.95 16.78 6.97
CA LYS A 280 14.23 15.49 7.12
C LYS A 280 15.19 14.37 7.54
N ILE A 281 16.33 14.21 6.85
CA ILE A 281 17.36 13.21 7.19
C ILE A 281 17.82 13.35 8.64
N ALA A 282 18.10 14.58 9.07
CA ALA A 282 18.55 14.86 10.43
C ALA A 282 17.46 14.57 11.47
N THR A 283 16.22 14.98 11.19
CA THR A 283 15.08 14.83 12.11
C THR A 283 14.69 13.35 12.30
N GLU A 284 14.74 12.56 11.24
CA GLU A 284 14.41 11.12 11.30
C GLU A 284 15.56 10.28 11.85
N GLY A 285 16.75 10.86 12.04
CA GLY A 285 17.93 10.19 12.55
C GLY A 285 18.57 9.22 11.54
N TYR A 286 18.22 9.34 10.26
CA TYR A 286 18.70 8.43 9.22
C TYR A 286 20.08 8.81 8.68
N SER A 287 20.70 9.87 9.21
CA SER A 287 22.11 10.17 8.98
C SER A 287 23.00 8.96 9.27
N LEU A 288 22.73 8.22 10.36
CA LEU A 288 23.40 6.95 10.72
C LEU A 288 22.76 5.75 10.00
N PHE A 289 22.73 5.81 8.68
CA PHE A 289 22.00 4.86 7.83
C PHE A 289 22.40 3.40 8.07
N GLY A 290 23.68 3.11 8.33
CA GLY A 290 24.14 1.75 8.63
C GLY A 290 23.49 1.15 9.90
N ILE A 291 23.29 1.96 10.94
CA ILE A 291 22.63 1.53 12.18
C ILE A 291 21.14 1.28 11.91
N PHE A 292 20.48 2.23 11.23
CA PHE A 292 19.08 2.08 10.83
C PHE A 292 18.87 0.80 10.01
N PHE A 293 19.75 0.56 9.03
CA PHE A 293 19.72 -0.63 8.19
C PHE A 293 19.82 -1.91 9.02
N MET A 294 20.78 -1.98 9.95
CA MET A 294 20.95 -3.14 10.84
C MET A 294 19.73 -3.36 11.73
N LEU A 295 19.10 -2.30 12.25
CA LEU A 295 17.87 -2.40 13.03
C LEU A 295 16.72 -2.98 12.20
N VAL A 296 16.52 -2.49 10.98
CA VAL A 296 15.46 -2.98 10.08
C VAL A 296 15.71 -4.44 9.68
N LEU A 297 16.97 -4.79 9.38
CA LEU A 297 17.36 -6.17 9.05
C LEU A 297 17.09 -7.11 10.23
N LEU A 298 17.60 -6.79 11.42
CA LEU A 298 17.40 -7.61 12.62
C LEU A 298 15.92 -7.74 12.97
N LYS A 299 15.16 -6.64 12.93
CA LYS A 299 13.70 -6.65 13.09
C LYS A 299 13.04 -7.60 12.08
N GLY A 300 13.43 -7.52 10.80
CA GLY A 300 12.91 -8.37 9.73
C GLY A 300 13.16 -9.85 9.98
N VAL A 301 14.39 -10.21 10.39
CA VAL A 301 14.78 -11.58 10.74
C VAL A 301 13.98 -12.08 11.94
N PHE A 302 13.96 -11.35 13.06
CA PHE A 302 13.24 -11.78 14.26
C PHE A 302 11.73 -11.88 14.04
N THR A 303 11.14 -10.96 13.27
CA THR A 303 9.71 -11.02 12.93
C THR A 303 9.41 -12.25 12.08
N SER A 304 10.28 -12.60 11.13
CA SER A 304 10.11 -13.80 10.30
C SER A 304 10.22 -15.08 11.12
N LEU A 305 11.09 -15.10 12.14
CA LEU A 305 11.28 -16.24 13.05
C LEU A 305 10.17 -16.39 14.11
N ALA A 306 9.42 -15.32 14.42
CA ALA A 306 8.40 -15.30 15.46
C ALA A 306 7.17 -16.19 15.15
N GLY A 307 7.06 -16.69 13.91
CA GLY A 307 5.95 -17.50 13.46
C GLY A 307 4.91 -16.71 12.67
N PRO A 308 3.75 -17.31 12.37
CA PRO A 308 2.83 -16.74 11.41
C PRO A 308 2.03 -15.60 12.03
N ALA A 309 2.06 -14.45 11.37
CA ALA A 309 1.17 -13.35 11.70
C ALA A 309 -0.25 -13.67 11.19
N PRO A 310 -1.31 -13.40 11.97
CA PRO A 310 -2.70 -13.60 11.55
C PRO A 310 -3.14 -12.45 10.62
N ASN A 311 -2.49 -12.37 9.46
CA ASN A 311 -2.68 -11.33 8.46
C ASN A 311 -3.27 -11.92 7.16
N TYR A 312 -3.38 -11.08 6.13
CA TYR A 312 -3.89 -11.52 4.83
C TYR A 312 -3.00 -12.59 4.17
N ASP A 313 -1.66 -12.56 4.34
CA ASP A 313 -0.75 -13.60 3.83
C ASP A 313 -1.19 -14.98 4.34
N MET A 314 -1.40 -15.08 5.67
CA MET A 314 -1.82 -16.32 6.30
C MET A 314 -3.13 -16.83 5.70
N GLN A 315 -4.10 -15.94 5.44
CA GLN A 315 -5.36 -16.33 4.81
C GLN A 315 -5.15 -16.91 3.41
N ARG A 316 -4.25 -16.34 2.59
CA ARG A 316 -3.91 -16.87 1.25
C ARG A 316 -3.18 -18.21 1.34
N ILE A 317 -2.25 -18.35 2.27
CA ILE A 317 -1.51 -19.60 2.54
C ILE A 317 -2.51 -20.72 2.89
N LEU A 318 -3.41 -20.44 3.83
CA LEU A 318 -4.43 -21.41 4.26
C LEU A 318 -5.42 -21.75 3.15
N SER A 319 -5.59 -20.88 2.15
CA SER A 319 -6.48 -21.08 0.99
C SER A 319 -5.85 -21.91 -0.14
N ALA A 320 -4.56 -22.20 -0.09
CA ALA A 320 -3.89 -23.02 -1.10
C ALA A 320 -4.47 -24.45 -1.15
N ARG A 321 -4.30 -25.14 -2.29
CA ARG A 321 -4.77 -26.54 -2.45
C ARG A 321 -3.94 -27.51 -1.62
N SER A 322 -2.63 -27.38 -1.69
CA SER A 322 -1.64 -28.24 -1.06
C SER A 322 -0.57 -27.43 -0.34
N PRO A 323 0.22 -28.04 0.56
CA PRO A 323 1.37 -27.37 1.18
C PRO A 323 2.41 -26.88 0.16
N VAL A 324 2.60 -27.63 -0.93
CA VAL A 324 3.51 -27.22 -2.03
C VAL A 324 2.96 -26.00 -2.77
N ASP A 325 1.65 -25.96 -3.02
CA ASP A 325 0.99 -24.81 -3.62
C ASP A 325 1.09 -23.57 -2.72
N ALA A 326 1.02 -23.74 -1.40
CA ALA A 326 1.21 -22.66 -0.45
C ALA A 326 2.63 -22.07 -0.51
N ALA A 327 3.65 -22.93 -0.61
CA ALA A 327 5.03 -22.50 -0.78
C ALA A 327 5.25 -21.76 -2.12
N LYS A 328 4.74 -22.31 -3.23
CA LYS A 328 4.81 -21.68 -4.56
C LYS A 328 4.10 -20.33 -4.60
N MET A 329 2.97 -20.22 -3.89
CA MET A 329 2.23 -18.97 -3.76
C MET A 329 3.09 -17.89 -3.10
N SER A 330 3.68 -18.15 -1.93
CA SER A 330 4.59 -17.20 -1.26
C SER A 330 5.83 -16.86 -2.10
N ALA A 331 6.37 -17.84 -2.83
CA ALA A 331 7.48 -17.61 -3.77
C ALA A 331 7.12 -16.59 -4.86
N LEU A 332 5.92 -16.73 -5.43
CA LEU A 332 5.48 -15.91 -6.55
C LEU A 332 5.36 -14.43 -6.16
N VAL A 333 4.95 -14.15 -4.92
CA VAL A 333 4.71 -12.78 -4.42
C VAL A 333 5.91 -11.88 -4.68
N SER A 334 7.09 -12.25 -4.19
CA SER A 334 8.30 -11.44 -4.36
C SER A 334 8.70 -11.26 -5.83
N VAL A 335 8.48 -12.29 -6.65
CA VAL A 335 8.84 -12.26 -8.08
C VAL A 335 7.96 -11.29 -8.84
N VAL A 336 6.63 -11.38 -8.66
CA VAL A 336 5.68 -10.57 -9.43
C VAL A 336 5.56 -9.15 -8.89
N LEU A 337 5.68 -8.95 -7.57
CA LEU A 337 5.50 -7.65 -6.92
C LEU A 337 6.64 -6.67 -7.19
N ASN A 338 7.88 -7.16 -7.14
CA ASN A 338 9.05 -6.28 -7.18
C ASN A 338 9.16 -5.51 -8.50
N LEU A 339 8.86 -6.15 -9.64
CA LEU A 339 8.95 -5.50 -10.94
C LEU A 339 8.04 -4.27 -11.08
N PRO A 340 6.69 -4.38 -10.96
CA PRO A 340 5.81 -3.22 -11.09
C PRO A 340 6.07 -2.20 -9.99
N ARG A 341 6.39 -2.64 -8.76
CA ARG A 341 6.75 -1.73 -7.66
C ARG A 341 7.95 -0.86 -8.03
N TYR A 342 9.07 -1.43 -8.46
CA TYR A 342 10.27 -0.65 -8.78
C TYR A 342 10.07 0.22 -10.02
N LEU A 343 9.38 -0.27 -11.05
CA LEU A 343 9.06 0.55 -12.22
C LEU A 343 8.25 1.79 -11.84
N PHE A 344 7.22 1.61 -11.01
CA PHE A 344 6.36 2.71 -10.60
C PHE A 344 7.06 3.67 -9.63
N VAL A 345 7.67 3.14 -8.56
CA VAL A 345 8.36 3.96 -7.54
C VAL A 345 9.51 4.74 -8.18
N THR A 346 10.40 4.08 -8.92
CA THR A 346 11.54 4.77 -9.54
C THR A 346 11.07 5.74 -10.63
N GLY A 347 10.07 5.38 -11.43
CA GLY A 347 9.50 6.29 -12.43
C GLY A 347 8.93 7.56 -11.80
N LEU A 348 8.12 7.43 -10.75
CA LEU A 348 7.59 8.58 -10.00
C LEU A 348 8.68 9.40 -9.33
N THR A 349 9.65 8.77 -8.66
CA THR A 349 10.75 9.48 -8.00
C THR A 349 11.58 10.30 -8.98
N VAL A 350 11.93 9.73 -10.14
CA VAL A 350 12.72 10.44 -11.16
C VAL A 350 11.94 11.62 -11.76
N LEU A 351 10.64 11.44 -12.02
CA LEU A 351 9.76 12.53 -12.46
C LEU A 351 9.65 13.63 -11.38
N ALA A 352 9.49 13.25 -10.12
CA ALA A 352 9.39 14.18 -8.99
C ALA A 352 10.69 14.97 -8.79
N LEU A 353 11.85 14.30 -8.82
CA LEU A 353 13.15 14.95 -8.68
C LEU A 353 13.36 16.04 -9.74
N VAL A 354 12.99 15.77 -10.98
CA VAL A 354 13.24 16.70 -12.09
C VAL A 354 12.18 17.80 -12.18
N TYR A 355 10.91 17.44 -12.09
CA TYR A 355 9.81 18.38 -12.38
C TYR A 355 9.14 18.96 -11.13
N PHE A 356 9.19 18.27 -10.00
CA PHE A 356 8.49 18.68 -8.77
C PHE A 356 9.42 19.35 -7.74
N SER A 357 10.73 19.15 -7.83
CA SER A 357 11.70 19.81 -6.95
C SER A 357 11.61 21.35 -6.88
N PRO A 358 11.25 22.09 -7.94
CA PRO A 358 11.02 23.53 -7.81
C PRO A 358 9.87 23.87 -6.83
N TYR A 359 8.77 23.13 -6.90
CA TYR A 359 7.62 23.32 -6.01
C TYR A 359 7.96 22.97 -4.56
N LEU A 360 8.67 21.85 -4.34
CA LEU A 360 9.14 21.47 -3.00
C LEU A 360 10.08 22.52 -2.39
N ARG A 361 10.90 23.20 -3.21
CA ARG A 361 11.74 24.30 -2.75
C ARG A 361 10.94 25.52 -2.33
N GLU A 362 9.84 25.82 -3.02
CA GLU A 362 8.93 26.93 -2.66
C GLU A 362 8.22 26.67 -1.33
N MET A 363 7.95 25.41 -0.98
CA MET A 363 7.39 25.03 0.32
C MET A 363 8.36 25.22 1.49
N GLY A 364 9.67 25.33 1.22
CA GLY A 364 10.69 25.60 2.22
C GLY A 364 10.72 24.53 3.35
N PRO A 365 10.73 24.93 4.63
CA PRO A 365 10.76 23.98 5.76
C PRO A 365 9.53 23.07 5.85
N ASP A 366 8.40 23.47 5.28
CA ASP A 366 7.14 22.72 5.33
C ASP A 366 7.00 21.72 4.16
N ALA A 367 8.07 21.50 3.38
CA ALA A 367 8.08 20.55 2.28
C ALA A 367 7.74 19.13 2.77
N ASP A 368 6.63 18.61 2.26
CA ASP A 368 6.19 17.24 2.52
C ASP A 368 6.56 16.36 1.33
N PHE A 369 7.37 15.34 1.60
CA PHE A 369 7.86 14.39 0.60
C PHE A 369 6.93 13.17 0.46
N GLU A 370 5.90 13.06 1.29
CA GLU A 370 4.98 11.92 1.36
C GLU A 370 3.58 12.22 0.83
N SER A 371 3.25 13.48 0.50
CA SER A 371 1.93 13.90 -0.01
C SER A 371 1.83 14.04 -1.53
#